data_AF-A0A8H6HDT1-F1
#
_entry.id   AF-A0A8H6HDT1-F1
#
_cell.length_a   1.000
_cell.length_b   1.000
_cell.length_c   1.000
_cell.angle_alpha   90.00
_cell.angle_beta   90.00
_cell.angle_gamma   90.00
#
_symmetry.space_group_name_H-M   'P 1'
#
loop_
_entity.id
_entity.type
_entity.pdbx_description
1 polymer ?
#
loop_
_entity_poly.entity_id
_entity_poly.type
_entity_poly.pdbx_seq_one_letter_code
_entity_poly.pdbx_strand_id
1 'polypeptide(L)'
;MIHIQKNHGLRVTFARALRDAIFLPDAEDKRKLESVLARQTPPLTYDEGLRRNPQMIKRHVKHVVPPPEQLFTLVSKLFEVYGPLKDAQTGQPLFSPSAWKSAKSVLEYIKLGYISDPPNIALYYPLGIDKKTRLTIYRCWRGTNFTKGGVHRPIRHCMPISGVSPRHTANRLKDYTFRHNMRTGTYNTTGQHYLGHFDIHLINKRQELLNSSRIHAAVPSSTPVGNWVNGNLYVRTTEVFGILPVPDDVRLASGLLSYDDEAPPKIQQYLAKQQGTKYVVITVHTDPERKLYSSLMQTDPSFTREGGPDWAKGTRRWNEGYANGVDIFYKSI
;
A
#
# COMPACT_ATOMS: atom_id res chain seq x y z
N MET A 1 8.83 -9.63 15.96
CA MET A 1 10.07 -9.53 15.16
C MET A 1 11.24 -9.80 16.09
N ILE A 2 12.11 -10.76 15.78
CA ILE A 2 13.27 -11.08 16.64
C ILE A 2 14.21 -9.86 16.61
N HIS A 3 14.36 -9.20 17.75
CA HIS A 3 15.23 -8.02 17.86
C HIS A 3 16.66 -8.46 18.13
N ILE A 4 17.56 -8.16 17.19
CA ILE A 4 19.00 -8.43 17.31
C ILE A 4 19.72 -7.08 17.30
N GLN A 5 20.71 -6.92 18.18
CA GLN A 5 21.50 -5.69 18.27
C GLN A 5 22.13 -5.34 16.92
N LYS A 6 22.05 -4.06 16.53
CA LYS A 6 22.38 -3.66 15.16
C LYS A 6 23.83 -3.95 14.78
N ASN A 7 24.74 -3.85 15.74
CA ASN A 7 26.18 -3.94 15.57
C ASN A 7 26.74 -5.34 15.84
N HIS A 8 25.90 -6.32 16.18
CA HIS A 8 26.36 -7.68 16.43
C HIS A 8 26.90 -8.29 15.13
N GLY A 9 28.14 -8.79 15.15
CA GLY A 9 28.83 -9.30 13.97
C GLY A 9 28.11 -10.44 13.23
N LEU A 10 27.33 -11.25 13.94
CA LEU A 10 26.59 -12.38 13.37
C LEU A 10 25.19 -12.02 12.87
N ARG A 11 24.75 -10.76 13.01
CA ARG A 11 23.40 -10.34 12.63
C ARG A 11 23.10 -10.59 11.14
N VAL A 12 24.04 -10.26 10.26
CA VAL A 12 23.84 -10.38 8.80
C VAL A 12 23.89 -11.84 8.35
N THR A 13 24.82 -12.62 8.91
CA THR A 13 24.94 -14.05 8.60
C THR A 13 23.73 -14.83 9.09
N PHE A 14 23.27 -14.58 10.32
CA PHE A 14 22.02 -15.13 10.84
C PHE A 14 20.81 -14.78 9.97
N ALA A 15 20.65 -13.51 9.58
CA ALA A 15 19.50 -13.09 8.76
C ALA A 15 19.49 -13.79 7.38
N ARG A 16 20.66 -14.05 6.79
CA ARG A 16 20.79 -14.82 5.55
C ARG A 16 20.45 -16.29 5.77
N ALA A 17 21.02 -16.92 6.79
CA ALA A 17 20.74 -18.31 7.13
C ALA A 17 19.26 -18.55 7.45
N LEU A 18 18.62 -17.63 8.17
CA LEU A 18 17.18 -17.69 8.46
C LEU A 18 16.33 -17.57 7.20
N ARG A 19 16.68 -16.66 6.30
CA ARG A 19 16.01 -16.55 4.99
C ARG A 19 16.15 -17.86 4.21
N ASP A 20 17.34 -18.45 4.17
CA ASP A 20 17.62 -19.64 3.36
C ASP A 20 17.01 -20.91 3.98
N ALA A 21 16.81 -20.94 5.30
CA ALA A 21 16.05 -21.99 6.00
C ALA A 21 14.54 -21.90 5.74
N ILE A 22 14.00 -20.68 5.57
CA ILE A 22 12.57 -20.46 5.31
C ILE A 22 12.23 -20.64 3.83
N PHE A 23 13.07 -20.13 2.93
CA PHE A 23 12.81 -20.09 1.50
C PHE A 23 13.72 -21.09 0.78
N LEU A 24 13.23 -22.32 0.61
CA LEU A 24 13.99 -23.38 -0.05
C LEU A 24 13.89 -23.24 -1.57
N PRO A 25 15.01 -23.25 -2.31
CA PRO A 25 14.97 -23.21 -3.76
C PRO A 25 14.37 -24.50 -4.32
N ASP A 26 13.56 -24.38 -5.38
CA ASP A 26 13.10 -25.52 -6.16
C ASP A 26 14.31 -26.26 -6.75
N ALA A 27 14.36 -27.57 -6.50
CA ALA A 27 15.53 -28.38 -6.82
C ALA A 27 15.79 -28.50 -8.33
N GLU A 28 14.75 -28.45 -9.15
CA GLU A 28 14.88 -28.55 -10.61
C GLU A 28 15.35 -27.22 -11.19
N ASP A 29 14.72 -26.12 -10.80
CA ASP A 29 15.12 -24.79 -11.25
C ASP A 29 16.56 -24.47 -10.80
N LYS A 30 16.93 -24.81 -9.55
CA LYS A 30 18.29 -24.63 -9.04
C LYS A 30 19.30 -25.37 -9.90
N ARG A 31 19.06 -26.64 -10.22
CA ARG A 31 19.97 -27.45 -11.05
C ARG A 31 20.14 -26.87 -12.45
N LYS A 32 19.05 -26.41 -13.07
CA LYS A 32 19.10 -25.73 -14.39
C LYS A 32 19.93 -24.47 -14.31
N LEU A 33 19.74 -23.66 -13.27
CA LEU A 33 20.50 -22.43 -13.08
C LEU A 33 21.99 -22.69 -12.82
N GLU A 34 22.33 -23.67 -11.99
CA GLU A 34 23.71 -24.09 -11.75
C GLU A 34 24.42 -24.49 -13.05
N SER A 35 23.72 -25.20 -13.95
CA SER A 35 24.28 -25.55 -15.26
C SER A 35 24.62 -24.33 -16.14
N VAL A 36 23.85 -23.24 -16.00
CA VAL A 36 24.09 -21.96 -16.70
C VAL A 36 25.23 -21.19 -16.02
N LEU A 37 25.28 -21.16 -14.69
CA LEU A 37 26.34 -20.48 -13.94
C LEU A 37 27.71 -21.12 -14.15
N ALA A 38 27.77 -22.45 -14.27
CA ALA A 38 29.00 -23.19 -14.55
C ALA A 38 29.58 -22.89 -15.94
N ARG A 39 28.77 -22.40 -16.88
CA ARG A 39 29.20 -22.01 -18.23
C ARG A 39 29.68 -20.56 -18.33
N GLN A 40 29.59 -19.78 -17.25
CA GLN A 40 30.10 -18.41 -17.23
C GLN A 40 31.62 -18.41 -17.16
N THR A 41 32.23 -17.29 -17.56
CA THR A 41 33.68 -17.07 -17.45
C THR A 41 33.91 -15.86 -16.53
N PRO A 42 34.39 -16.05 -15.28
CA PRO A 42 34.68 -17.32 -14.62
C PRO A 42 33.40 -18.09 -14.22
N PRO A 43 33.48 -19.44 -14.05
CA PRO A 43 32.37 -20.24 -13.55
C PRO A 43 31.95 -19.80 -12.15
N LEU A 44 30.64 -19.85 -11.87
CA LEU A 44 30.10 -19.49 -10.56
C LEU A 44 29.29 -20.64 -9.97
N THR A 45 29.37 -20.78 -8.65
CA THR A 45 28.44 -21.61 -7.87
C THR A 45 27.11 -20.88 -7.62
N TYR A 46 26.08 -21.61 -7.21
CA TYR A 46 24.79 -21.02 -6.84
C TYR A 46 24.94 -19.94 -5.74
N ASP A 47 25.71 -20.23 -4.69
CA ASP A 47 25.89 -19.34 -3.54
C ASP A 47 26.71 -18.10 -3.89
N GLU A 48 27.68 -18.21 -4.81
CA GLU A 48 28.39 -17.05 -5.37
C GLU A 48 27.47 -16.23 -6.26
N GLY A 49 26.65 -16.88 -7.09
CA GLY A 49 25.62 -16.24 -7.89
C GLY A 49 24.63 -15.44 -7.03
N LEU A 50 24.19 -16.01 -5.91
CA LEU A 50 23.28 -15.36 -4.97
C LEU A 50 23.95 -14.18 -4.24
N ARG A 51 25.26 -14.25 -3.98
CA ARG A 51 26.04 -13.15 -3.41
C ARG A 51 26.26 -12.02 -4.42
N ARG A 52 26.56 -12.35 -5.68
CA ARG A 52 26.90 -11.39 -6.73
C ARG A 52 25.67 -10.71 -7.34
N ASN A 53 24.64 -11.48 -7.69
CA ASN A 53 23.41 -10.98 -8.31
C ASN A 53 22.18 -11.76 -7.82
N PRO A 54 21.70 -11.49 -6.60
CA PRO A 54 20.55 -12.20 -6.03
C PRO A 54 19.26 -12.01 -6.82
N GLN A 55 19.10 -10.90 -7.54
CA GLN A 55 17.89 -10.63 -8.32
C GLN A 55 17.78 -11.59 -9.50
N MET A 56 18.88 -11.86 -10.19
CA MET A 56 18.92 -12.81 -11.30
C MET A 56 18.58 -14.23 -10.82
N ILE A 57 19.20 -14.69 -9.73
CA ILE A 57 18.91 -16.02 -9.16
C ILE A 57 17.43 -16.16 -8.81
N LYS A 58 16.89 -15.19 -8.05
CA LYS A 58 15.50 -15.21 -7.59
C LYS A 58 14.47 -15.06 -8.71
N ARG A 59 14.88 -14.56 -9.88
CA ARG A 59 14.02 -14.46 -11.06
C ARG A 59 13.84 -15.81 -11.76
N HIS A 60 14.82 -16.70 -11.65
CA HIS A 60 14.83 -17.99 -12.36
C HIS A 60 14.59 -19.20 -11.48
N VAL A 61 14.57 -19.03 -10.16
CA VAL A 61 14.39 -20.13 -9.20
C VAL A 61 13.21 -19.83 -8.29
N LYS A 62 12.18 -20.67 -8.38
CA LYS A 62 11.08 -20.66 -7.40
C LYS A 62 11.64 -20.98 -6.02
N HIS A 63 11.14 -20.31 -4.98
CA HIS A 63 11.48 -20.64 -3.61
C HIS A 63 10.21 -21.04 -2.87
N VAL A 64 10.18 -22.21 -2.27
CA VAL A 64 9.03 -22.76 -1.55
C VAL A 64 9.29 -22.66 -0.06
N VAL A 65 8.26 -22.26 0.70
CA VAL A 65 8.27 -22.38 2.15
C VAL A 65 7.70 -23.75 2.49
N PRO A 66 8.51 -24.66 3.07
CA PRO A 66 8.12 -26.05 3.25
C PRO A 66 6.97 -26.21 4.26
N PRO A 67 6.36 -27.42 4.34
CA PRO A 67 5.35 -27.75 5.33
C PRO A 67 5.81 -27.47 6.78
N PRO A 68 4.87 -27.26 7.71
CA PRO A 68 5.16 -26.87 9.09
C PRO A 68 6.20 -27.76 9.78
N GLU A 69 6.12 -29.07 9.57
CA GLU A 69 6.97 -30.06 10.22
C GLU A 69 8.44 -29.89 9.79
N GLN A 70 8.67 -29.77 8.48
CA GLN A 70 10.00 -29.57 7.93
C GLN A 70 10.53 -28.18 8.26
N LEU A 71 9.70 -27.14 8.14
CA LEU A 71 10.09 -25.76 8.43
C LEU A 71 10.49 -25.60 9.90
N PHE A 72 9.73 -26.22 10.82
CA PHE A 72 10.01 -26.17 12.25
C PHE A 72 11.39 -26.74 12.56
N THR A 73 11.72 -27.93 12.04
CA THR A 73 13.02 -28.57 12.26
C THR A 73 14.16 -27.70 11.77
N LEU A 74 14.03 -27.12 10.57
CA LEU A 74 15.07 -26.26 9.97
C LEU A 74 15.31 -24.99 10.81
N VAL A 75 14.22 -24.31 11.19
CA VAL A 75 14.31 -23.03 11.92
C VAL A 75 14.70 -23.24 13.38
N SER A 76 14.23 -24.30 14.04
CA SER A 76 14.63 -24.63 15.43
C SER A 76 16.13 -24.91 15.51
N LYS A 77 16.64 -25.77 14.62
CA LYS A 77 18.07 -26.07 14.54
C LYS A 77 18.90 -24.81 14.30
N LEU A 78 18.42 -23.91 13.44
CA LEU A 78 19.10 -22.64 13.20
C LEU A 78 19.14 -21.76 14.46
N PHE A 79 18.04 -21.66 15.20
CA PHE A 79 17.98 -20.89 16.44
C PHE A 79 18.87 -21.47 17.53
N GLU A 80 18.93 -22.79 17.66
CA GLU A 80 19.83 -23.49 18.59
C GLU A 80 21.30 -23.27 18.24
N VAL A 81 21.65 -23.26 16.95
CA VAL A 81 23.03 -23.03 16.49
C VAL A 81 23.43 -21.57 16.67
N TYR A 82 22.62 -20.61 16.24
CA TYR A 82 23.01 -19.20 16.21
C TYR A 82 22.72 -18.43 17.50
N GLY A 83 21.64 -18.78 18.20
CA GLY A 83 21.19 -18.08 19.40
C GLY A 83 22.26 -17.90 20.49
N PRO A 84 23.04 -18.95 20.86
CA PRO A 84 24.05 -18.86 21.90
C PRO A 84 25.40 -18.28 21.41
N LEU A 85 25.61 -18.12 20.09
CA LEU A 85 26.88 -17.63 19.56
C LEU A 85 27.14 -16.20 20.05
N LYS A 86 28.36 -15.97 20.53
CA LYS A 86 28.75 -14.71 21.13
C LYS A 86 29.36 -13.79 20.09
N ASP A 87 29.09 -12.50 20.26
CA ASP A 87 29.79 -11.44 19.55
C ASP A 87 31.25 -11.36 20.00
N ALA A 88 32.17 -11.22 19.04
CA ALA A 88 33.60 -11.20 19.33
C ALA A 88 34.03 -9.96 20.14
N GLN A 89 33.33 -8.83 20.01
CA GLN A 89 33.67 -7.58 20.70
C GLN A 89 32.96 -7.46 22.04
N THR A 90 31.65 -7.71 22.06
CA THR A 90 30.82 -7.49 23.26
C THR A 90 30.70 -8.72 24.16
N GLY A 91 31.04 -9.91 23.67
CA GLY A 91 30.90 -11.18 24.38
C GLY A 91 29.44 -11.61 24.62
N GLN A 92 28.47 -10.82 24.14
CA GLN A 92 27.05 -11.07 24.32
C GLN A 92 26.54 -12.11 23.31
N PRO A 93 25.60 -12.98 23.69
CA PRO A 93 24.98 -13.91 22.76
C PRO A 93 24.12 -13.19 21.72
N LEU A 94 23.96 -13.79 20.55
CA LEU A 94 23.12 -13.26 19.47
C LEU A 94 21.67 -13.06 19.92
N PHE A 95 21.14 -14.01 20.68
CA PHE A 95 19.80 -13.94 21.24
C PHE A 95 19.85 -13.50 22.70
N SER A 96 19.32 -12.31 22.96
CA SER A 96 18.94 -11.87 24.29
C SER A 96 17.73 -12.67 24.83
N PRO A 97 17.40 -12.58 26.12
CA PRO A 97 16.18 -13.21 26.66
C PRO A 97 14.89 -12.81 25.93
N SER A 98 14.79 -11.54 25.49
CA SER A 98 13.65 -11.06 24.70
C SER A 98 13.66 -11.60 23.26
N ALA A 99 14.83 -11.78 22.66
CA ALA A 99 14.98 -12.41 21.36
C ALA A 99 14.55 -13.89 21.41
N TRP A 100 14.92 -14.62 22.46
CA TRP A 100 14.45 -16.00 22.69
C TRP A 100 12.94 -16.10 22.84
N LYS A 101 12.30 -15.16 23.57
CA LYS A 101 10.83 -15.10 23.64
C LYS A 101 10.21 -14.93 22.26
N SER A 102 10.77 -14.03 21.45
CA SER A 102 10.31 -13.81 20.07
C SER A 102 10.55 -15.02 19.16
N ALA A 103 11.69 -15.69 19.31
CA ALA A 103 12.04 -16.89 18.55
C ALA A 103 11.06 -18.05 18.85
N LYS A 104 10.68 -18.24 20.12
CA LYS A 104 9.64 -19.21 20.51
C LYS A 104 8.29 -18.89 19.86
N SER A 105 7.89 -17.62 19.82
CA SER A 105 6.65 -17.22 19.11
C SER A 105 6.73 -17.49 17.61
N VAL A 106 7.88 -17.28 16.97
CA VAL A 106 8.06 -17.63 15.54
C VAL A 106 7.90 -19.13 15.32
N LEU A 107 8.52 -19.95 16.15
CA LEU A 107 8.39 -21.40 16.09
C LEU A 107 6.93 -21.86 16.30
N GLU A 108 6.18 -21.20 17.17
CA GLU A 108 4.75 -21.47 17.36
C GLU A 108 3.93 -21.13 16.12
N TYR A 109 4.18 -19.98 15.48
CA TYR A 109 3.51 -19.64 14.22
C TYR A 109 3.86 -20.59 13.07
N ILE A 110 5.08 -21.15 13.06
CA ILE A 110 5.46 -22.19 12.10
C ILE A 110 4.65 -23.45 12.37
N LYS A 111 4.56 -23.92 13.62
CA LYS A 111 3.76 -25.10 13.99
C LYS A 111 2.30 -24.98 13.57
N LEU A 112 1.71 -23.80 13.74
CA LEU A 112 0.32 -23.51 13.31
C LEU A 112 0.16 -23.40 11.79
N GLY A 113 1.24 -23.47 11.03
CA GLY A 113 1.23 -23.40 9.56
C GLY A 113 1.02 -22.01 8.97
N TYR A 114 1.12 -20.94 9.77
CA TYR A 114 0.89 -19.56 9.30
C TYR A 114 2.01 -19.01 8.42
N ILE A 115 3.18 -19.66 8.40
CA ILE A 115 4.34 -19.25 7.61
C ILE A 115 4.50 -20.11 6.35
N SER A 116 4.13 -21.39 6.42
CA SER A 116 4.26 -22.35 5.34
C SER A 116 3.38 -21.99 4.14
N ASP A 117 3.80 -22.43 2.96
CA ASP A 117 2.97 -22.24 1.79
C ASP A 117 1.71 -23.11 1.87
N PRO A 118 0.53 -22.57 1.49
CA PRO A 118 -0.67 -23.38 1.40
C PRO A 118 -0.49 -24.47 0.34
N PRO A 119 -0.91 -25.72 0.63
CA PRO A 119 -0.80 -26.81 -0.31
C PRO A 119 -1.63 -26.53 -1.56
N ASN A 120 -1.12 -26.96 -2.71
CA ASN A 120 -1.79 -26.86 -4.03
C ASN A 120 -2.07 -25.43 -4.52
N ILE A 121 -1.46 -24.39 -3.94
CA ILE A 121 -1.55 -23.03 -4.45
C ILE A 121 -0.25 -22.67 -5.17
N ALA A 122 -0.35 -22.40 -6.48
CA ALA A 122 0.79 -21.94 -7.26
C ALA A 122 1.14 -20.48 -6.92
N LEU A 123 2.18 -20.30 -6.10
CA LEU A 123 2.66 -18.97 -5.69
C LEU A 123 3.67 -18.35 -6.67
N TYR A 124 3.99 -19.05 -7.75
CA TYR A 124 4.77 -18.54 -8.87
C TYR A 124 4.06 -18.82 -10.17
N TYR A 125 4.15 -17.87 -11.09
CA TYR A 125 3.72 -18.07 -12.48
C TYR A 125 4.85 -17.69 -13.45
N PRO A 126 4.97 -18.43 -14.57
CA PRO A 126 5.95 -18.11 -15.60
C PRO A 126 5.53 -16.84 -16.36
N LEU A 127 6.46 -15.90 -16.50
CA LEU A 127 6.30 -14.71 -17.35
C LEU A 127 6.80 -14.93 -18.77
N GLY A 128 7.69 -15.90 -18.98
CA GLY A 128 8.34 -16.18 -20.26
C GLY A 128 9.72 -16.78 -20.08
N ILE A 129 10.48 -16.82 -21.17
CA ILE A 129 11.84 -17.37 -21.20
C ILE A 129 12.84 -16.22 -21.37
N ASP A 130 13.88 -16.20 -20.56
CA ASP A 130 14.98 -15.26 -20.70
C ASP A 130 15.78 -15.57 -21.97
N LYS A 131 15.95 -14.56 -22.83
CA LYS A 131 16.66 -14.71 -24.10
C LYS A 131 18.13 -15.07 -23.91
N LYS A 132 18.77 -14.60 -22.85
CA LYS A 132 20.21 -14.80 -22.59
C LYS A 132 20.49 -16.15 -21.93
N THR A 133 19.74 -16.48 -20.88
CA THR A 133 19.99 -17.70 -20.10
C THR A 133 19.17 -18.90 -20.57
N ARG A 134 18.14 -18.67 -21.39
CA ARG A 134 17.15 -19.68 -21.82
C ARG A 134 16.38 -20.31 -20.65
N LEU A 135 16.41 -19.68 -19.48
CA LEU A 135 15.68 -20.11 -18.29
C LEU A 135 14.31 -19.43 -18.20
N THR A 136 13.36 -20.12 -17.59
CA THR A 136 12.05 -19.54 -17.26
C THR A 136 12.22 -18.37 -16.30
N ILE A 137 11.48 -17.29 -16.54
CA ILE A 137 11.34 -16.15 -15.64
C ILE A 137 10.07 -16.36 -14.85
N TYR A 138 10.17 -16.36 -13.53
CA TYR A 138 9.03 -16.46 -12.64
C TYR A 138 8.69 -15.12 -12.01
N ARG A 139 7.39 -14.93 -11.74
CA ARG A 139 6.90 -13.88 -10.84
C ARG A 139 6.30 -14.55 -9.61
N CYS A 140 6.84 -14.17 -8.46
CA CYS A 140 6.31 -14.58 -7.16
C CYS A 140 5.05 -13.78 -6.83
N TRP A 141 3.99 -14.46 -6.42
CA TRP A 141 2.80 -13.84 -5.86
C TRP A 141 2.91 -13.60 -4.35
N ARG A 142 3.90 -14.19 -3.67
CA ARG A 142 4.26 -13.82 -2.30
C ARG A 142 4.87 -12.42 -2.28
N GLY A 143 4.02 -11.42 -2.17
CA GLY A 143 4.42 -10.05 -1.99
C GLY A 143 4.67 -9.73 -0.51
N THR A 144 5.53 -8.75 -0.24
CA THR A 144 5.18 -7.75 0.77
C THR A 144 3.77 -7.29 0.43
N ASN A 145 2.84 -7.19 1.39
CA ASN A 145 1.44 -6.87 1.06
C ASN A 145 1.43 -5.71 0.04
N PHE A 146 0.69 -5.92 -1.06
CA PHE A 146 0.64 -5.02 -2.21
C PHE A 146 0.57 -3.54 -1.79
N THR A 147 -0.19 -3.32 -0.72
CA THR A 147 -0.29 -2.14 0.11
C THR A 147 1.07 -1.53 0.52
N LYS A 148 1.93 -2.17 1.33
CA LYS A 148 3.15 -1.51 1.87
C LYS A 148 4.29 -1.37 0.85
N GLY A 149 4.51 -2.38 0.00
CA GLY A 149 5.67 -2.44 -0.89
C GLY A 149 5.44 -1.76 -2.25
N GLY A 150 4.27 -1.98 -2.87
CA GLY A 150 3.97 -1.54 -4.22
C GLY A 150 3.30 -0.18 -4.31
N VAL A 151 2.51 0.20 -3.30
CA VAL A 151 1.63 1.38 -3.36
C VAL A 151 1.95 2.43 -2.30
N HIS A 152 1.99 2.07 -1.01
CA HIS A 152 2.18 3.03 0.09
C HIS A 152 3.52 3.76 0.03
N ARG A 153 4.63 3.03 -0.19
CA ARG A 153 5.95 3.67 -0.23
C ARG A 153 6.04 4.68 -1.39
N PRO A 154 5.66 4.34 -2.64
CA PRO A 154 5.58 5.33 -3.71
C PRO A 154 4.61 6.49 -3.42
N ILE A 155 3.43 6.24 -2.87
CA ILE A 155 2.49 7.31 -2.47
C ILE A 155 3.16 8.29 -1.51
N ARG A 156 3.89 7.78 -0.51
CA ARG A 156 4.62 8.64 0.44
C ARG A 156 5.65 9.53 -0.26
N HIS A 157 6.30 9.05 -1.32
CA HIS A 157 7.24 9.87 -2.10
C HIS A 157 6.54 10.93 -2.96
N CYS A 158 5.25 10.77 -3.27
CA CYS A 158 4.46 11.75 -4.02
C CYS A 158 3.82 12.83 -3.13
N MET A 159 3.92 12.70 -1.82
CA MET A 159 3.36 13.63 -0.84
C MET A 159 4.46 14.46 -0.16
N PRO A 160 4.22 15.76 0.07
CA PRO A 160 5.03 16.56 1.00
C PRO A 160 5.00 15.98 2.42
N ILE A 161 6.04 16.28 3.20
CA ILE A 161 6.19 15.77 4.58
C ILE A 161 5.15 16.40 5.52
N SER A 162 4.76 17.66 5.29
CA SER A 162 3.77 18.39 6.09
C SER A 162 3.11 19.50 5.27
N GLY A 163 2.06 20.12 5.82
CA GLY A 163 1.45 21.33 5.26
C GLY A 163 0.56 21.14 4.02
N VAL A 164 0.09 19.93 3.74
CA VAL A 164 -0.81 19.68 2.61
C VAL A 164 -2.27 19.80 2.97
N SER A 165 -3.02 20.50 2.11
CA SER A 165 -4.47 20.52 2.21
C SER A 165 -5.07 19.17 1.79
N PRO A 166 -6.25 18.81 2.33
CA PRO A 166 -6.98 17.61 1.90
C PRO A 166 -7.23 17.57 0.38
N ARG A 167 -7.46 18.73 -0.25
CA ARG A 167 -7.60 18.86 -1.71
C ARG A 167 -6.34 18.43 -2.45
N HIS A 168 -5.17 18.88 -1.97
CA HIS A 168 -3.90 18.49 -2.56
C HIS A 168 -3.70 16.97 -2.45
N THR A 169 -3.93 16.41 -1.27
CA THR A 169 -3.80 14.96 -1.04
C THR A 169 -4.73 14.16 -1.94
N ALA A 170 -6.01 14.52 -2.03
CA ALA A 170 -6.97 13.84 -2.89
C ALA A 170 -6.55 13.87 -4.37
N ASN A 171 -6.12 15.04 -4.87
CA ASN A 171 -5.66 15.18 -6.25
C ASN A 171 -4.37 14.39 -6.51
N ARG A 172 -3.42 14.39 -5.57
CA ARG A 172 -2.18 13.61 -5.67
C ARG A 172 -2.42 12.11 -5.69
N LEU A 173 -3.34 11.61 -4.87
CA LEU A 173 -3.71 10.20 -4.87
C LEU A 173 -4.38 9.81 -6.19
N LYS A 174 -5.28 10.64 -6.72
CA LYS A 174 -5.92 10.41 -8.03
C LYS A 174 -4.90 10.37 -9.17
N ASP A 175 -3.99 11.35 -9.23
CA ASP A 175 -2.89 11.38 -10.23
C ASP A 175 -1.97 10.15 -10.10
N TYR A 176 -1.56 9.80 -8.88
CA TYR A 176 -0.75 8.61 -8.63
C TYR A 176 -1.45 7.33 -9.10
N THR A 177 -2.71 7.12 -8.69
CA THR A 177 -3.48 5.92 -9.04
C THR A 177 -3.67 5.82 -10.55
N PHE A 178 -3.99 6.94 -11.22
CA PHE A 178 -4.11 6.96 -12.67
C PHE A 178 -2.78 6.57 -13.35
N ARG A 179 -1.67 7.21 -13.00
CA ARG A 179 -0.35 6.89 -13.58
C ARG A 179 0.08 5.46 -13.30
N HIS A 180 -0.16 4.99 -12.08
CA HIS A 180 0.11 3.62 -11.68
C HIS A 180 -0.67 2.64 -12.54
N ASN A 181 -1.99 2.83 -12.67
CA ASN A 181 -2.87 1.98 -13.47
C ASN A 181 -2.48 1.99 -14.94
N MET A 182 -2.15 3.16 -15.51
CA MET A 182 -1.68 3.26 -16.89
C MET A 182 -0.38 2.47 -17.10
N ARG A 183 0.62 2.65 -16.25
CA ARG A 183 1.93 1.98 -16.38
C ARG A 183 1.83 0.48 -16.12
N THR A 184 1.30 0.12 -14.96
CA THR A 184 1.22 -1.25 -14.47
C THR A 184 0.20 -2.05 -15.27
N GLY A 185 -0.96 -1.45 -15.59
CA GLY A 185 -1.98 -2.06 -16.44
C GLY A 185 -1.45 -2.35 -17.85
N THR A 186 -0.83 -1.37 -18.50
CA THR A 186 -0.23 -1.58 -19.83
C THR A 186 0.83 -2.68 -19.79
N TYR A 187 1.72 -2.66 -18.80
CA TYR A 187 2.78 -3.67 -18.68
C TYR A 187 2.25 -5.06 -18.39
N ASN A 188 1.28 -5.19 -17.48
CA ASN A 188 0.71 -6.50 -17.15
C ASN A 188 -0.11 -7.08 -18.32
N THR A 189 -0.80 -6.24 -19.11
CA THR A 189 -1.63 -6.71 -20.23
C THR A 189 -0.79 -6.99 -21.49
N THR A 190 0.23 -6.19 -21.77
CA THR A 190 0.95 -6.25 -23.06
C THR A 190 2.41 -6.70 -22.94
N GLY A 191 2.96 -6.75 -21.73
CA GLY A 191 4.40 -6.93 -21.50
C GLY A 191 5.27 -5.71 -21.85
N GLN A 192 4.67 -4.63 -22.39
CA GLN A 192 5.36 -3.42 -22.82
C GLN A 192 5.16 -2.28 -21.81
N HIS A 193 6.15 -1.39 -21.73
CA HIS A 193 6.00 -0.18 -20.93
C HIS A 193 5.04 0.80 -21.61
N TYR A 194 4.24 1.50 -20.81
CA TYR A 194 3.39 2.57 -21.32
C TYR A 194 4.24 3.71 -21.91
N LEU A 195 4.06 3.98 -23.20
CA LEU A 195 4.76 5.02 -23.97
C LEU A 195 3.77 6.11 -24.43
N GLY A 196 3.10 6.74 -23.47
CA GLY A 196 2.13 7.80 -23.75
C GLY A 196 2.18 8.93 -22.73
N HIS A 197 1.36 9.94 -22.96
CA HIS A 197 1.21 11.08 -22.05
C HIS A 197 0.31 10.72 -20.85
N PHE A 198 0.40 11.44 -19.72
CA PHE A 198 -0.47 11.23 -18.56
C PHE A 198 -1.58 12.28 -18.41
N ASP A 199 -1.65 13.24 -19.33
CA ASP A 199 -2.77 14.18 -19.41
C ASP A 199 -3.91 13.55 -20.21
N ILE A 200 -4.91 13.06 -19.48
CA ILE A 200 -6.12 12.46 -20.03
C ILE A 200 -6.88 13.46 -20.90
N HIS A 201 -6.95 14.73 -20.49
CA HIS A 201 -7.69 15.74 -21.23
C HIS A 201 -7.05 16.01 -22.58
N LEU A 202 -5.72 16.04 -22.64
CA LEU A 202 -4.99 16.18 -23.89
C LEU A 202 -5.23 14.98 -24.83
N ILE A 203 -5.23 13.75 -24.29
CA ILE A 203 -5.47 12.54 -25.08
C ILE A 203 -6.91 12.54 -25.63
N ASN A 204 -7.90 12.83 -24.78
CA ASN A 204 -9.30 12.90 -25.18
C ASN A 204 -9.54 13.98 -26.25
N LYS A 205 -8.99 15.19 -26.03
CA LYS A 205 -9.08 16.29 -27.00
C LYS A 205 -8.44 15.92 -28.34
N ARG A 206 -7.28 15.27 -28.32
CA ARG A 206 -6.63 14.77 -29.54
C ARG A 206 -7.53 13.78 -30.28
N GLN A 207 -8.19 12.87 -29.57
CA GLN A 207 -9.07 11.89 -30.19
C GLN A 207 -10.36 12.52 -30.76
N GLU A 208 -10.96 13.48 -30.06
CA GLU A 208 -12.08 14.27 -30.59
C GLU A 208 -11.71 14.99 -31.89
N LEU A 209 -10.53 15.62 -31.93
CA LEU A 209 -10.05 16.29 -33.12
C LEU A 209 -9.83 15.30 -34.27
N LEU A 210 -9.15 14.18 -34.02
CA LEU A 210 -8.89 13.15 -35.03
C LEU A 210 -10.18 12.52 -35.56
N ASN A 211 -11.19 12.33 -34.72
CA ASN A 211 -12.49 11.81 -35.14
C ASN A 211 -13.37 12.86 -35.84
N SER A 212 -12.98 14.14 -35.86
CA SER A 212 -13.77 15.16 -36.52
C SER A 212 -13.69 15.04 -38.05
N SER A 213 -14.84 15.14 -38.71
CA SER A 213 -14.93 15.09 -40.18
C SER A 213 -14.04 16.14 -40.86
N ARG A 214 -13.89 17.31 -40.22
CA ARG A 214 -13.02 18.40 -40.69
C ARG A 214 -11.54 17.99 -40.76
N ILE A 215 -11.03 17.29 -39.74
CA ILE A 215 -9.63 16.86 -39.71
C ILE A 215 -9.40 15.66 -40.63
N HIS A 216 -10.34 14.72 -40.70
CA HIS A 216 -10.25 13.61 -41.65
C HIS A 216 -10.22 14.10 -43.11
N ALA A 217 -11.00 15.13 -43.44
CA ALA A 217 -10.98 15.73 -44.77
C ALA A 217 -9.68 16.49 -45.07
N ALA A 218 -9.10 17.17 -44.08
CA ALA A 218 -7.87 17.95 -44.24
C ALA A 218 -6.59 17.09 -44.19
N VAL A 219 -6.62 15.96 -43.46
CA VAL A 219 -5.50 15.04 -43.26
C VAL A 219 -5.99 13.61 -43.45
N PRO A 220 -6.05 13.10 -44.69
CA PRO A 220 -6.58 11.77 -44.99
C PRO A 220 -5.82 10.61 -44.30
N SER A 221 -4.55 10.83 -43.95
CA SER A 221 -3.72 9.87 -43.20
C SER A 221 -3.95 9.91 -41.69
N SER A 222 -4.84 10.78 -41.19
CA SER A 222 -5.20 10.83 -39.78
C SER A 222 -5.90 9.53 -39.37
N THR A 223 -5.33 8.84 -38.39
CA THR A 223 -5.88 7.60 -37.84
C THR A 223 -6.32 7.85 -36.39
N PRO A 224 -7.53 7.41 -36.01
CA PRO A 224 -7.96 7.43 -34.62
C PRO A 224 -6.98 6.66 -33.71
N VAL A 225 -6.90 7.05 -32.44
CA VAL A 225 -6.07 6.34 -31.45
C VAL A 225 -6.75 5.00 -31.13
N GLY A 226 -6.36 3.93 -31.84
CA GLY A 226 -7.09 2.65 -31.86
C GLY A 226 -7.24 1.95 -30.50
N ASN A 227 -6.36 2.22 -29.53
CA ASN A 227 -6.37 1.57 -28.21
C ASN A 227 -6.78 2.51 -27.06
N TRP A 228 -7.32 3.70 -27.35
CA TRP A 228 -7.82 4.62 -26.33
C TRP A 228 -9.32 4.80 -26.47
N VAL A 229 -10.03 4.62 -25.35
CA VAL A 229 -11.46 4.89 -25.25
C VAL A 229 -11.62 6.27 -24.63
N ASN A 230 -12.15 7.22 -25.42
CA ASN A 230 -12.37 8.57 -24.93
C ASN A 230 -13.55 8.60 -23.93
N GLY A 231 -13.23 8.75 -22.64
CA GLY A 231 -14.21 8.84 -21.56
C GLY A 231 -15.19 10.01 -21.66
N ASN A 232 -14.87 11.07 -22.42
CA ASN A 232 -15.77 12.22 -22.63
C ASN A 232 -17.03 11.83 -23.42
N LEU A 233 -17.03 10.69 -24.11
CA LEU A 233 -18.16 10.18 -24.88
C LEU A 233 -19.19 9.44 -24.02
N TYR A 234 -18.91 9.25 -22.72
CA TYR A 234 -19.78 8.53 -21.79
C TYR A 234 -20.50 9.49 -20.85
N VAL A 235 -21.67 9.08 -20.37
CA VAL A 235 -22.40 9.79 -19.31
C VAL A 235 -21.54 9.84 -18.05
N ARG A 236 -21.49 10.99 -17.38
CA ARG A 236 -20.76 11.14 -16.13
C ARG A 236 -21.38 10.25 -15.05
N THR A 237 -20.55 9.41 -14.43
CA THR A 237 -20.97 8.59 -13.28
C THR A 237 -21.32 9.47 -12.08
N THR A 238 -22.27 9.02 -11.27
CA THR A 238 -22.60 9.59 -9.97
C THR A 238 -21.73 9.01 -8.84
N GLU A 239 -20.89 8.02 -9.14
CA GLU A 239 -19.97 7.43 -8.19
C GLU A 239 -18.95 8.46 -7.68
N VAL A 240 -18.70 8.42 -6.36
CA VAL A 240 -17.75 9.29 -5.67
C VAL A 240 -16.69 8.44 -4.97
N PHE A 241 -15.44 8.89 -5.01
CA PHE A 241 -14.29 8.18 -4.44
C PHE A 241 -13.42 9.13 -3.62
N GLY A 242 -12.84 8.61 -2.52
CA GLY A 242 -11.97 9.37 -1.63
C GLY A 242 -12.73 9.91 -0.43
N ILE A 243 -12.86 11.23 -0.32
CA ILE A 243 -13.68 11.86 0.72
C ILE A 243 -15.14 11.70 0.29
N LEU A 244 -15.89 10.95 1.08
CA LEU A 244 -17.28 10.61 0.79
C LEU A 244 -18.24 11.65 1.39
N PRO A 245 -19.42 11.83 0.78
CA PRO A 245 -20.50 12.58 1.40
C PRO A 245 -20.93 11.90 2.70
N VAL A 246 -21.33 12.70 3.69
CA VAL A 246 -21.95 12.19 4.91
C VAL A 246 -23.34 11.65 4.53
N PRO A 247 -23.65 10.38 4.86
CA PRO A 247 -24.98 9.81 4.60
C PRO A 247 -26.10 10.67 5.17
N ASP A 248 -27.25 10.75 4.48
CA ASP A 248 -28.34 11.66 4.87
C ASP A 248 -28.92 11.34 6.25
N ASP A 249 -29.02 10.07 6.62
CA ASP A 249 -29.45 9.63 7.94
C ASP A 249 -28.50 10.13 9.05
N VAL A 250 -27.18 9.98 8.86
CA VAL A 250 -26.16 10.48 9.77
C VAL A 250 -26.18 12.00 9.83
N ARG A 251 -26.36 12.65 8.67
CA ARG A 251 -26.41 14.11 8.53
C ARG A 251 -27.58 14.70 9.31
N LEU A 252 -28.78 14.15 9.12
CA LEU A 252 -30.00 14.58 9.80
C LEU A 252 -29.92 14.27 11.30
N ALA A 253 -29.49 13.07 11.70
CA ALA A 253 -29.37 12.68 13.10
C ALA A 253 -28.37 13.55 13.87
N SER A 254 -27.30 14.00 13.21
CA SER A 254 -26.26 14.85 13.78
C SER A 254 -26.60 16.35 13.73
N GLY A 255 -27.74 16.78 13.16
CA GLY A 255 -28.08 18.20 13.02
C GLY A 255 -27.21 18.96 12.00
N LEU A 256 -26.73 18.28 10.97
CA LEU A 256 -25.86 18.85 9.93
C LEU A 256 -26.69 19.41 8.77
N LEU A 257 -26.45 20.66 8.40
CA LEU A 257 -27.07 21.27 7.23
C LEU A 257 -26.38 20.83 5.94
N SER A 258 -27.12 20.77 4.83
CA SER A 258 -26.58 20.45 3.51
C SER A 258 -25.60 21.52 3.02
N TYR A 259 -24.67 21.11 2.16
CA TYR A 259 -23.80 22.04 1.45
C TYR A 259 -24.61 22.95 0.52
N ASP A 260 -24.18 24.20 0.41
CA ASP A 260 -24.78 25.24 -0.44
C ASP A 260 -23.67 25.81 -1.34
N ASP A 261 -23.80 25.59 -2.66
CA ASP A 261 -22.83 26.06 -3.66
C ASP A 261 -22.87 27.60 -3.83
N GLU A 262 -23.97 28.25 -3.48
CA GLU A 262 -24.15 29.71 -3.62
C GLU A 262 -23.63 30.49 -2.40
N ALA A 263 -23.34 29.81 -1.30
CA ALA A 263 -22.82 30.42 -0.08
C ALA A 263 -21.38 30.94 -0.27
N PRO A 264 -21.00 32.06 0.40
CA PRO A 264 -19.65 32.59 0.32
C PRO A 264 -18.61 31.56 0.80
N PRO A 265 -17.42 31.51 0.17
CA PRO A 265 -16.41 30.50 0.47
C PRO A 265 -15.94 30.61 1.93
N LYS A 266 -15.98 29.47 2.64
CA LYS A 266 -15.52 29.33 4.02
C LYS A 266 -14.19 28.57 4.13
N ILE A 267 -13.59 28.62 5.33
CA ILE A 267 -12.45 27.78 5.68
C ILE A 267 -12.81 26.30 5.43
N GLN A 268 -11.91 25.58 4.77
CA GLN A 268 -12.09 24.16 4.42
C GLN A 268 -13.31 23.85 3.51
N GLN A 269 -13.78 24.81 2.71
CA GLN A 269 -14.92 24.64 1.77
C GLN A 269 -14.79 23.39 0.88
N TYR A 270 -13.56 23.05 0.43
CA TYR A 270 -13.35 21.84 -0.35
C TYR A 270 -13.84 20.58 0.38
N LEU A 271 -13.52 20.41 1.67
CA LEU A 271 -13.95 19.25 2.44
C LEU A 271 -15.46 19.27 2.66
N ALA A 272 -16.02 20.42 3.05
CA ALA A 272 -17.46 20.62 3.22
C ALA A 272 -18.24 20.21 1.96
N LYS A 273 -17.74 20.63 0.78
CA LYS A 273 -18.30 20.24 -0.53
C LYS A 273 -18.24 18.74 -0.79
N GLN A 274 -17.10 18.09 -0.51
CA GLN A 274 -16.98 16.63 -0.68
C GLN A 274 -17.87 15.86 0.29
N GLN A 275 -18.05 16.38 1.51
CA GLN A 275 -18.87 15.80 2.56
C GLN A 275 -20.37 16.09 2.39
N GLY A 276 -20.76 17.01 1.50
CA GLY A 276 -22.15 17.39 1.29
C GLY A 276 -22.76 18.16 2.48
N THR A 277 -21.94 18.79 3.32
CA THR A 277 -22.37 19.50 4.53
C THR A 277 -22.02 20.99 4.47
N LYS A 278 -22.83 21.85 5.09
CA LYS A 278 -22.65 23.31 5.10
C LYS A 278 -21.27 23.71 5.63
N TYR A 279 -20.84 23.08 6.71
CA TYR A 279 -19.50 23.19 7.27
C TYR A 279 -18.81 21.84 7.22
N VAL A 280 -17.49 21.83 7.24
CA VAL A 280 -16.72 20.60 7.26
C VAL A 280 -16.98 19.82 8.57
N VAL A 281 -17.07 18.50 8.47
CA VAL A 281 -17.10 17.57 9.59
C VAL A 281 -15.69 17.06 9.87
N ILE A 282 -15.16 17.39 11.05
CA ILE A 282 -13.80 17.04 11.48
C ILE A 282 -13.76 16.86 13.00
N THR A 283 -12.72 16.19 13.49
CA THR A 283 -12.50 16.01 14.94
C THR A 283 -12.30 17.35 15.65
N VAL A 284 -12.44 17.35 16.98
CA VAL A 284 -12.09 18.50 17.83
C VAL A 284 -10.59 18.76 17.70
N HIS A 285 -10.22 19.93 17.17
CA HIS A 285 -8.81 20.24 16.88
C HIS A 285 -8.43 21.70 17.12
N THR A 286 -9.36 22.66 17.00
CA THR A 286 -9.07 24.07 17.29
C THR A 286 -9.13 24.36 18.80
N ASP A 287 -8.47 25.42 19.26
CA ASP A 287 -8.54 25.84 20.66
C ASP A 287 -9.96 26.21 21.11
N PRO A 288 -10.76 26.95 20.31
CA PRO A 288 -12.17 27.19 20.63
C PRO A 288 -12.99 25.90 20.76
N GLU A 289 -12.79 24.91 19.87
CA GLU A 289 -13.47 23.63 19.98
C GLU A 289 -13.05 22.89 21.27
N ARG A 290 -11.76 22.89 21.63
CA ARG A 290 -11.31 22.24 22.88
C ARG A 290 -11.93 22.90 24.11
N LYS A 291 -12.00 24.23 24.15
CA LYS A 291 -12.63 24.98 25.25
C LYS A 291 -14.13 24.69 25.32
N LEU A 292 -14.83 24.71 24.18
CA LEU A 292 -16.25 24.38 24.11
C LEU A 292 -16.50 22.95 24.56
N TYR A 293 -15.71 21.98 24.10
CA TYR A 293 -15.84 20.58 24.49
C TYR A 293 -15.68 20.40 26.00
N SER A 294 -14.63 20.97 26.60
CA SER A 294 -14.43 20.94 28.05
C SER A 294 -15.58 21.60 28.83
N SER A 295 -16.12 22.71 28.31
CA SER A 295 -17.27 23.39 28.92
C SER A 295 -18.53 22.54 28.86
N LEU A 296 -18.86 21.97 27.70
CA LEU A 296 -20.04 21.10 27.53
C LEU A 296 -19.92 19.84 28.38
N MET A 297 -18.73 19.24 28.47
CA MET A 297 -18.45 18.10 29.36
C MET A 297 -18.66 18.38 30.85
N GLN A 298 -18.78 19.65 31.26
CA GLN A 298 -19.04 20.04 32.65
C GLN A 298 -20.47 20.55 32.86
N THR A 299 -21.07 21.16 31.83
CA THR A 299 -22.28 21.98 31.98
C THR A 299 -23.49 21.43 31.25
N ASP A 300 -23.30 20.63 30.20
CA ASP A 300 -24.40 20.16 29.37
C ASP A 300 -24.83 18.75 29.79
N PRO A 301 -26.10 18.54 30.19
CA PRO A 301 -26.61 17.24 30.63
C PRO A 301 -26.44 16.12 29.61
N SER A 302 -26.35 16.43 28.31
CA SER A 302 -26.09 15.42 27.29
C SER A 302 -24.70 14.80 27.39
N PHE A 303 -23.73 15.48 28.02
CA PHE A 303 -22.37 14.99 28.22
C PHE A 303 -22.11 14.45 29.65
N THR A 304 -22.95 14.80 30.62
CA THR A 304 -22.71 14.56 32.06
C THR A 304 -23.68 13.58 32.73
N ARG A 305 -24.60 12.97 31.97
CA ARG A 305 -25.68 12.12 32.50
C ARG A 305 -25.18 10.93 33.34
N GLU A 306 -25.88 10.63 34.45
CA GLU A 306 -25.76 9.37 35.20
C GLU A 306 -26.19 8.19 34.31
N GLY A 307 -25.21 7.44 33.80
CA GLY A 307 -25.39 6.43 32.75
C GLY A 307 -24.46 6.61 31.54
N GLY A 308 -23.74 7.73 31.50
CA GLY A 308 -22.80 8.08 30.43
C GLY A 308 -23.37 9.10 29.45
N PRO A 309 -22.50 9.76 28.66
CA PRO A 309 -22.87 10.78 27.69
C PRO A 309 -23.80 10.25 26.59
N ASP A 310 -24.85 11.01 26.28
CA ASP A 310 -25.72 10.84 25.11
C ASP A 310 -25.08 11.57 23.93
N TRP A 311 -24.13 10.90 23.27
CA TRP A 311 -23.33 11.47 22.18
C TRP A 311 -24.17 11.95 21.00
N ALA A 312 -25.32 11.32 20.74
CA ALA A 312 -26.22 11.73 19.67
C ALA A 312 -26.82 13.13 19.97
N LYS A 313 -27.37 13.31 21.17
CA LYS A 313 -27.88 14.63 21.59
C LYS A 313 -26.77 15.66 21.75
N GLY A 314 -25.63 15.27 22.31
CA GLY A 314 -24.48 16.16 22.48
C GLY A 314 -23.92 16.65 21.15
N THR A 315 -23.80 15.77 20.16
CA THR A 315 -23.37 16.12 18.80
C THR A 315 -24.34 17.07 18.13
N ARG A 316 -25.65 16.80 18.24
CA ARG A 316 -26.67 17.69 17.70
C ARG A 316 -26.63 19.08 18.34
N ARG A 317 -26.50 19.13 19.68
CA ARG A 317 -26.38 20.37 20.45
C ARG A 317 -25.15 21.18 20.03
N TRP A 318 -24.01 20.52 19.83
CA TRP A 318 -22.79 21.13 19.31
C TRP A 318 -23.03 21.77 17.94
N ASN A 319 -23.58 20.99 17.01
CA ASN A 319 -23.72 21.39 15.61
C ASN A 319 -24.76 22.51 15.41
N GLU A 320 -25.90 22.43 16.10
CA GLU A 320 -26.98 23.40 15.96
C GLU A 320 -26.69 24.69 16.76
N GLY A 321 -26.03 24.57 17.92
CA GLY A 321 -25.83 25.69 18.83
C GLY A 321 -24.56 26.51 18.59
N TYR A 322 -23.51 25.87 18.08
CA TYR A 322 -22.16 26.45 18.16
C TYR A 322 -21.35 26.38 16.86
N ALA A 323 -21.64 25.43 15.97
CA ALA A 323 -20.87 25.29 14.73
C ALA A 323 -21.11 26.49 13.78
N ASN A 324 -20.02 27.10 13.34
CA ASN A 324 -20.05 28.29 12.47
C ASN A 324 -19.17 28.17 11.22
N GLY A 325 -18.34 27.12 11.15
CA GLY A 325 -17.47 26.83 10.01
C GLY A 325 -16.23 27.73 9.92
N VAL A 326 -15.87 28.42 11.00
CA VAL A 326 -14.67 29.27 11.09
C VAL A 326 -13.72 28.73 12.15
N ASP A 327 -14.17 28.68 13.40
CA ASP A 327 -13.39 28.20 14.54
C ASP A 327 -14.01 26.96 15.19
N ILE A 328 -15.33 26.78 15.06
CA ILE A 328 -16.07 25.59 15.50
C ILE A 328 -16.72 24.91 14.29
N PHE A 329 -16.32 23.66 14.06
CA PHE A 329 -16.76 22.85 12.93
C PHE A 329 -17.72 21.74 13.36
N TYR A 330 -18.37 21.11 12.38
CA TYR A 330 -19.32 20.04 12.63
C TYR A 330 -18.66 18.77 13.18
N LYS A 331 -19.45 18.00 13.95
CA LYS A 331 -19.13 16.66 14.47
C LYS A 331 -20.17 15.65 13.98
N SER A 332 -19.76 14.40 13.80
CA SER A 332 -20.67 13.28 13.50
C SER A 332 -20.68 12.29 14.66
N ILE A 333 -21.81 11.61 14.82
CA ILE A 333 -22.03 10.54 15.81
C ILE A 333 -21.15 9.32 15.50
#